data_AF-A0A2H6FA75-F1
#
_entry.id   AF-A0A2H6FA75-F1
#
_cell.length_a   1.000
_cell.length_b   1.000
_cell.length_c   1.000
_cell.angle_alpha   90.00
_cell.angle_beta   90.00
_cell.angle_gamma   90.00
#
_symmetry.space_group_name_H-M   'P 1'
#
loop_
_entity.id
_entity.type
_entity.pdbx_description
1 polymer ?
#
loop_
_entity_poly.entity_id
_entity_poly.type
_entity_poly.pdbx_seq_one_letter_code
_entity_poly.pdbx_strand_id
1 'polypeptide(L)'
;MGKFLTFLFIVFIGALGYFALLNRDQVAIIVAQGHAYEIPKVALVLISSAIGALLMLFVFAVRDTRRFIFTVRMQKKAKKEDKIKNLYEKALDAYFAEEMDDSRVILEQVLNEDPDYIKAILKLGDIAYSRGDYKAAYEYYSRADSIDPDRIATLFALVKVKTAAGEYADALAYVDEILDDNEGNMRALNTKRNLLDSMDRWDDLVYLQKKIIKKKQTENEKEQEQKRLVGYQYEYGRHSLESGELEKAQKAFRAVLKLDGNFVPAHLGLAEVMYREENTEDAINYLENIYGQTLSLIVLARLEDLLIATGEPSRLIRIYKNSLADEPSNNTLKLFLGKLYHRLEMLDDAIEILEDVDSAAIYPEIAKIMGNIYLKRKQPEKAAEEFRKAVDMKTAFRMPYCCSNCGFFSVDWSGRCPSCKEWDTFRFDIFASCKFRKD
;
A
#
# COMPACT_ATOMS: atom_id res chain seq x y z
N MET A 1 -37.14 16.75 58.74
CA MET A 1 -37.15 15.48 59.49
C MET A 1 -36.92 15.64 61.00
N GLY A 2 -35.99 16.48 61.47
CA GLY A 2 -35.66 16.60 62.91
C GLY A 2 -36.87 16.86 63.84
N LYS A 3 -37.70 17.87 63.54
CA LYS A 3 -38.87 18.23 64.38
C LYS A 3 -39.93 17.13 64.51
N PHE A 4 -40.09 16.31 63.47
CA PHE A 4 -41.03 15.18 63.47
C PHE A 4 -40.50 13.99 64.27
N LEU A 5 -39.19 13.71 64.15
CA LEU A 5 -38.53 12.66 64.93
C LEU A 5 -38.53 12.98 66.43
N THR A 6 -38.29 14.25 66.79
CA THR A 6 -38.38 14.71 68.19
C THR A 6 -39.79 14.59 68.74
N PHE A 7 -40.81 14.88 67.94
CA PHE A 7 -42.22 14.69 68.35
C PHE A 7 -42.54 13.22 68.61
N LEU A 8 -42.16 12.31 67.70
CA LEU A 8 -42.31 10.86 67.86
C LEU A 8 -41.58 10.33 69.10
N PHE A 9 -40.37 10.84 69.37
CA PHE A 9 -39.60 10.46 70.54
C PHE A 9 -40.26 10.90 71.86
N ILE A 10 -40.83 12.12 71.89
CA ILE A 10 -41.60 12.60 73.06
C ILE A 10 -42.85 11.74 73.30
N VAL A 11 -43.60 11.42 72.23
CA VAL A 11 -44.77 10.53 72.32
C VAL A 11 -44.37 9.14 72.80
N PHE A 12 -43.26 8.59 72.30
CA PHE A 12 -42.72 7.30 72.72
C PHE A 12 -42.36 7.29 74.21
N ILE A 13 -41.66 8.33 74.71
CA ILE A 13 -41.34 8.47 76.15
C ILE A 13 -42.62 8.58 76.98
N GLY A 14 -43.60 9.37 76.54
CA GLY A 14 -44.89 9.50 77.22
C GLY A 14 -45.64 8.17 77.34
N ALA A 15 -45.69 7.40 76.25
CA ALA A 15 -46.29 6.06 76.24
C ALA A 15 -45.52 5.07 77.14
N LEU A 16 -44.18 5.14 77.17
CA LEU A 16 -43.33 4.33 78.03
C LEU A 16 -43.55 4.64 79.52
N GLY A 17 -43.66 5.92 79.87
CA GLY A 17 -43.97 6.37 81.23
C GLY A 17 -45.35 5.89 81.69
N TYR A 18 -46.35 5.96 80.81
CA TYR A 18 -47.68 5.42 81.09
C TYR A 18 -47.67 3.88 81.26
N PHE A 19 -46.95 3.17 80.41
CA PHE A 19 -46.76 1.72 80.50
C PHE A 19 -46.07 1.31 81.82
N ALA A 20 -45.08 2.10 82.27
CA ALA A 20 -44.37 1.88 83.53
C ALA A 20 -45.27 2.01 84.76
N LEU A 21 -46.24 2.92 84.73
CA LEU A 21 -47.20 3.08 85.81
C LEU A 21 -48.15 1.88 85.94
N LEU A 22 -48.56 1.31 84.80
CA LEU A 22 -49.49 0.19 84.72
C LEU A 22 -48.84 -1.18 84.99
N ASN A 23 -47.54 -1.32 84.76
CA ASN A 23 -46.82 -2.60 84.83
C ASN A 23 -45.64 -2.53 85.81
N ARG A 24 -45.96 -2.58 87.12
CA ARG A 24 -44.95 -2.52 88.20
C ARG A 24 -44.28 -3.87 88.50
N ASP A 25 -44.79 -4.96 87.97
CA ASP A 25 -44.22 -6.29 88.21
C ASP A 25 -42.81 -6.41 87.62
N GLN A 26 -41.96 -7.14 88.33
CA GLN A 26 -40.61 -7.45 87.90
C GLN A 26 -40.57 -8.79 87.16
N VAL A 27 -39.61 -8.95 86.27
CA VAL A 27 -39.35 -10.18 85.54
C VAL A 27 -37.98 -10.69 85.97
N ALA A 28 -37.93 -11.93 86.44
CA ALA A 28 -36.67 -12.59 86.76
C ALA A 28 -36.00 -13.05 85.46
N ILE A 29 -34.85 -12.46 85.13
CA ILE A 29 -33.98 -12.93 84.05
C ILE A 29 -32.97 -13.89 84.64
N ILE A 30 -33.03 -15.15 84.22
CA ILE A 30 -32.11 -16.20 84.64
C ILE A 30 -30.87 -16.10 83.76
N VAL A 31 -29.74 -15.71 84.34
CA VAL A 31 -28.44 -15.69 83.67
C VAL A 31 -27.66 -16.94 84.07
N ALA A 32 -26.75 -17.40 83.21
CA ALA A 32 -25.97 -18.62 83.45
C ALA A 32 -25.31 -18.59 84.84
N GLN A 33 -25.27 -19.76 85.51
CA GLN A 33 -24.82 -19.97 86.90
C GLN A 33 -25.82 -19.59 88.02
N GLY A 34 -27.13 -19.75 87.79
CA GLY A 34 -28.12 -19.71 88.88
C GLY A 34 -28.40 -18.33 89.48
N HIS A 35 -27.89 -17.26 88.86
CA HIS A 35 -28.17 -15.89 89.27
C HIS A 35 -29.42 -15.38 88.52
N ALA A 36 -30.47 -15.06 89.27
CA ALA A 36 -31.67 -14.42 88.75
C ALA A 36 -31.65 -12.93 89.10
N TYR A 37 -31.75 -12.08 88.08
CA TYR A 37 -31.89 -10.64 88.27
C TYR A 37 -33.34 -10.25 88.05
N GLU A 38 -33.97 -9.62 89.04
CA GLU A 38 -35.32 -9.07 88.89
C GLU A 38 -35.24 -7.69 88.26
N ILE A 39 -35.85 -7.54 87.09
CA ILE A 39 -35.78 -6.30 86.32
C ILE A 39 -37.21 -5.85 85.96
N PRO A 40 -37.56 -4.55 86.11
CA PRO A 40 -38.86 -4.05 85.66
C PRO A 40 -39.07 -4.30 84.16
N LYS A 41 -40.29 -4.66 83.75
CA LYS A 41 -40.66 -4.87 82.33
C LYS A 41 -40.29 -3.67 81.43
N VAL A 42 -40.38 -2.46 81.98
CA VAL A 42 -39.99 -1.19 81.33
C VAL A 42 -38.52 -1.18 80.94
N ALA A 43 -37.63 -1.66 81.81
CA ALA A 43 -36.20 -1.72 81.53
C ALA A 43 -35.91 -2.72 80.39
N LEU A 44 -36.66 -3.82 80.31
CA LEU A 44 -36.55 -4.80 79.23
C LEU A 44 -36.96 -4.23 77.87
N VAL A 45 -38.03 -3.41 77.82
CA VAL A 45 -38.44 -2.68 76.61
C VAL A 45 -37.39 -1.66 76.17
N LEU A 46 -36.80 -0.94 77.14
CA LEU A 46 -35.72 0.03 76.86
C LEU A 46 -34.45 -0.66 76.35
N ILE A 47 -34.05 -1.78 76.95
CA ILE A 47 -32.88 -2.57 76.52
C ILE A 47 -33.10 -3.11 75.10
N SER A 48 -34.27 -3.70 74.82
CA SER A 48 -34.60 -4.20 73.47
C SER A 48 -34.58 -3.09 72.41
N SER A 49 -35.15 -1.93 72.75
CA SER A 49 -35.17 -0.75 71.88
C SER A 49 -33.76 -0.19 71.66
N ALA A 50 -32.92 -0.18 72.70
CA ALA A 50 -31.51 0.23 72.62
C ALA A 50 -30.69 -0.72 71.74
N ILE A 51 -30.89 -2.04 71.85
CA ILE A 51 -30.25 -3.03 70.98
C ILE A 51 -30.68 -2.82 69.52
N GLY A 52 -31.97 -2.61 69.26
CA GLY A 52 -32.48 -2.31 67.91
C GLY A 52 -31.87 -1.03 67.32
N ALA A 53 -31.79 0.04 68.10
CA ALA A 53 -31.15 1.29 67.70
C ALA A 53 -29.64 1.12 67.43
N LEU A 54 -28.93 0.36 68.27
CA LEU A 54 -27.51 0.03 68.07
C LEU A 54 -27.28 -0.79 66.80
N LEU A 55 -28.12 -1.80 66.54
CA LEU A 55 -28.07 -2.59 65.30
C LEU A 55 -28.33 -1.72 64.07
N MET A 56 -29.31 -0.81 64.13
CA MET A 56 -29.58 0.13 63.05
C MET A 56 -28.37 1.03 62.79
N LEU A 57 -27.80 1.65 63.84
CA LEU A 57 -26.60 2.47 63.73
C LEU A 57 -25.43 1.69 63.14
N PHE A 58 -25.24 0.44 63.54
CA PHE A 58 -24.21 -0.43 62.99
C PHE A 58 -24.42 -0.68 61.49
N VAL A 59 -25.64 -1.01 61.05
CA VAL A 59 -25.96 -1.21 59.63
C VAL A 59 -25.73 0.07 58.82
N PHE A 60 -26.15 1.24 59.33
CA PHE A 60 -25.90 2.53 58.66
C PHE A 60 -24.40 2.83 58.58
N ALA A 61 -23.64 2.61 59.67
CA ALA A 61 -22.19 2.79 59.69
C ALA A 61 -21.50 1.89 58.65
N VAL A 62 -21.86 0.61 58.56
CA VAL A 62 -21.31 -0.32 57.55
C VAL A 62 -21.66 0.13 56.14
N ARG A 63 -22.91 0.52 55.89
CA ARG A 63 -23.37 0.97 54.56
C ARG A 63 -22.65 2.24 54.12
N ASP A 64 -22.56 3.24 54.99
CA ASP A 64 -21.94 4.52 54.67
C ASP A 64 -20.42 4.40 54.56
N THR A 65 -19.78 3.52 55.35
CA THR A 65 -18.36 3.17 55.17
C THR A 65 -18.11 2.51 53.82
N ARG A 66 -18.95 1.55 53.40
CA ARG A 66 -18.84 0.94 52.06
C ARG A 66 -19.02 1.97 50.95
N ARG A 67 -20.01 2.87 51.05
CA ARG A 67 -20.22 3.95 50.09
C ARG A 67 -19.02 4.88 50.03
N PHE A 68 -18.47 5.27 51.17
CA PHE A 68 -17.29 6.12 51.24
C PHE A 68 -16.07 5.47 50.57
N ILE A 69 -15.77 4.21 50.88
CA ILE A 69 -14.68 3.45 50.25
C ILE A 69 -14.87 3.37 48.74
N PHE A 70 -16.10 3.07 48.28
CA PHE A 70 -16.43 3.03 46.86
C PHE A 70 -16.18 4.38 46.18
N THR A 71 -16.70 5.47 46.74
CA THR A 71 -16.50 6.83 46.20
C THR A 71 -15.04 7.21 46.14
N VAL A 72 -14.25 6.94 47.18
CA VAL A 72 -12.81 7.22 47.19
C VAL A 72 -12.06 6.39 46.15
N ARG A 73 -12.40 5.10 45.99
CA ARG A 73 -11.80 4.25 44.95
C ARG A 73 -12.13 4.76 43.55
N MET A 74 -13.39 5.15 43.31
CA MET A 74 -13.82 5.72 42.03
C MET A 74 -13.12 7.06 41.74
N GLN A 75 -13.01 7.94 42.72
CA GLN A 75 -12.27 9.21 42.56
C GLN A 75 -10.78 8.99 42.30
N LYS A 76 -10.14 8.03 42.97
CA LYS A 76 -8.74 7.68 42.70
C LYS A 76 -8.57 7.11 41.29
N LYS A 77 -9.49 6.24 40.85
CA LYS A 77 -9.49 5.69 39.49
C LYS A 77 -9.65 6.80 38.44
N ALA A 78 -10.66 7.66 38.61
CA ALA A 78 -10.90 8.80 37.71
C ALA A 78 -9.69 9.75 37.63
N LYS A 79 -9.10 10.11 38.79
CA LYS A 79 -7.87 10.93 38.81
C LYS A 79 -6.70 10.28 38.08
N LYS A 80 -6.57 8.95 38.17
CA LYS A 80 -5.54 8.20 37.45
C LYS A 80 -5.81 8.22 35.94
N GLU A 81 -7.05 7.97 35.52
CA GLU A 81 -7.46 8.02 34.11
C GLU A 81 -7.25 9.43 33.51
N ASP A 82 -7.61 10.49 34.22
CA ASP A 82 -7.37 11.88 33.81
C ASP A 82 -5.87 12.18 33.70
N LYS A 83 -5.06 11.68 34.64
CA LYS A 83 -3.60 11.83 34.59
C LYS A 83 -3.01 11.14 33.36
N ILE A 84 -3.40 9.89 33.09
CA ILE A 84 -2.97 9.12 31.92
C ILE A 84 -3.36 9.86 30.63
N LYS A 85 -4.60 10.34 30.55
CA LYS A 85 -5.11 11.08 29.40
C LYS A 85 -4.30 12.36 29.15
N ASN A 86 -4.07 13.17 30.18
CA ASN A 86 -3.29 14.41 30.06
C ASN A 86 -1.82 14.14 29.67
N LEU A 87 -1.21 13.09 30.22
CA LEU A 87 0.14 12.67 29.82
C LEU A 87 0.17 12.23 28.36
N TYR A 88 -0.82 11.44 27.93
CA TYR A 88 -0.92 10.99 26.55
C TYR A 88 -1.15 12.15 25.56
N GLU A 89 -1.99 13.13 25.92
CA GLU A 89 -2.19 14.34 25.11
C GLU A 89 -0.87 15.13 24.97
N LYS A 90 -0.14 15.32 26.07
CA LYS A 90 1.18 15.98 26.03
C LYS A 90 2.19 15.20 25.18
N ALA A 91 2.16 13.87 25.22
CA ALA A 91 3.01 13.04 24.37
C ALA A 91 2.66 13.20 22.88
N LEU A 92 1.38 13.33 22.55
CA LEU A 92 0.94 13.59 21.18
C LEU A 92 1.36 14.98 20.69
N ASP A 93 1.28 16.01 21.54
CA ASP A 93 1.75 17.35 21.20
C ASP A 93 3.24 17.33 20.81
N ALA A 94 4.08 16.66 21.62
CA ALA A 94 5.51 16.46 21.31
C ALA A 94 5.72 15.63 20.03
N TYR A 95 4.90 14.59 19.81
CA TYR A 95 4.96 13.77 18.59
C TYR A 95 4.69 14.60 17.33
N PHE A 96 3.65 15.44 17.35
CA PHE A 96 3.29 16.30 16.22
C PHE A 96 4.24 17.48 16.05
N ALA A 97 4.96 17.88 17.10
CA ALA A 97 6.06 18.84 17.04
C ALA A 97 7.38 18.25 16.51
N GLU A 98 7.39 16.97 16.10
CA GLU A 98 8.58 16.21 15.67
C GLU A 98 9.64 15.99 16.78
N GLU A 99 9.28 16.27 18.04
CA GLU A 99 10.11 16.04 19.23
C GLU A 99 9.98 14.57 19.68
N MET A 100 10.47 13.65 18.84
CA MET A 100 10.26 12.20 19.00
C MET A 100 10.83 11.63 20.31
N ASP A 101 11.95 12.17 20.80
CA ASP A 101 12.55 11.72 22.07
C ASP A 101 11.71 12.14 23.29
N ASP A 102 11.22 13.38 23.30
CA ASP A 102 10.38 13.89 24.38
C ASP A 102 9.03 13.16 24.40
N SER A 103 8.44 12.95 23.22
CA SER A 103 7.23 12.14 23.08
C SER A 103 7.43 10.73 23.64
N ARG A 104 8.53 10.05 23.28
CA ARG A 104 8.86 8.71 23.80
C ARG A 104 8.95 8.70 25.32
N VAL A 105 9.65 9.66 25.93
CA VAL A 105 9.79 9.75 27.39
C VAL A 105 8.42 9.94 28.06
N ILE A 106 7.55 10.78 27.51
CA ILE A 106 6.21 11.00 28.07
C ILE A 106 5.33 9.75 27.87
N LEU A 107 5.43 9.04 26.75
CA LEU A 107 4.72 7.78 26.52
C LEU A 107 5.19 6.67 27.49
N GLU A 108 6.48 6.61 27.80
CA GLU A 108 7.00 5.70 28.83
C GLU A 108 6.41 6.05 30.22
N GLN A 109 6.19 7.34 30.53
CA GLN A 109 5.46 7.75 31.74
C GLN A 109 4.00 7.31 31.72
N VAL A 110 3.34 7.34 30.56
CA VAL A 110 1.98 6.79 30.40
C VAL A 110 1.98 5.31 30.74
N LEU A 111 2.93 4.53 30.20
CA LEU A 111 3.03 3.10 30.47
C LEU A 111 3.41 2.75 31.91
N ASN A 112 4.13 3.64 32.61
CA ASN A 112 4.38 3.50 34.04
C ASN A 112 3.10 3.65 34.88
N GLU A 113 2.14 4.48 34.43
CA GLU A 113 0.84 4.60 35.08
C GLU A 113 -0.09 3.45 34.69
N ASP A 114 -0.13 3.08 33.41
CA ASP A 114 -0.93 1.99 32.88
C ASP A 114 -0.14 1.20 31.83
N PRO A 115 0.46 0.06 32.22
CA PRO A 115 1.28 -0.74 31.31
C PRO A 115 0.54 -1.16 30.04
N ASP A 116 -0.76 -1.36 30.10
CA ASP A 116 -1.56 -1.91 29.01
C ASP A 116 -2.32 -0.82 28.24
N TYR A 117 -1.87 0.44 28.35
CA TYR A 117 -2.45 1.55 27.62
C TYR A 117 -2.11 1.47 26.12
N ILE A 118 -2.94 0.73 25.37
CA ILE A 118 -2.76 0.36 23.96
C ILE A 118 -2.34 1.54 23.08
N LYS A 119 -2.99 2.70 23.24
CA LYS A 119 -2.69 3.90 22.42
C LYS A 119 -1.25 4.38 22.58
N ALA A 120 -0.68 4.29 23.79
CA ALA A 120 0.72 4.66 24.01
C ALA A 120 1.67 3.60 23.45
N ILE A 121 1.33 2.31 23.59
CA ILE A 121 2.10 1.21 22.99
C ILE A 121 2.19 1.38 21.47
N LEU A 122 1.05 1.60 20.80
CA LEU A 122 1.01 1.85 19.35
C LEU A 122 1.84 3.09 18.96
N LYS A 123 1.78 4.17 19.75
CA LYS A 123 2.59 5.37 19.46
C LYS A 123 4.09 5.16 19.66
N LEU A 124 4.50 4.38 20.66
CA LEU A 124 5.91 3.98 20.80
C LEU A 124 6.36 3.12 19.62
N GLY A 125 5.50 2.22 19.13
CA GLY A 125 5.72 1.47 17.90
C GLY A 125 5.90 2.39 16.68
N ASP A 126 5.07 3.43 16.53
CA ASP A 126 5.18 4.42 15.45
C ASP A 126 6.51 5.19 15.50
N ILE A 127 6.97 5.56 16.71
CA ILE A 127 8.27 6.22 16.92
C ILE A 127 9.43 5.28 16.61
N ALA A 128 9.36 4.01 17.02
CA ALA A 128 10.38 3.02 16.68
C ALA A 128 10.43 2.79 15.16
N TYR A 129 9.27 2.70 14.52
CA TYR A 129 9.16 2.55 13.07
C TYR A 129 9.79 3.73 12.31
N SER A 130 9.52 4.97 12.73
CA SER A 130 10.07 6.17 12.07
C SER A 130 11.59 6.27 12.19
N ARG A 131 12.18 5.65 13.23
CA ARG A 131 13.63 5.52 13.42
C ARG A 131 14.26 4.37 12.62
N GLY A 132 13.46 3.57 11.93
CA GLY A 132 13.93 2.37 11.23
C GLY A 132 14.19 1.18 12.15
N ASP A 133 13.86 1.27 13.45
CA ASP A 133 13.94 0.14 14.38
C ASP A 133 12.68 -0.73 14.24
N TYR A 134 12.64 -1.49 13.15
CA TYR A 134 11.51 -2.35 12.83
C TYR A 134 11.32 -3.48 13.85
N LYS A 135 12.39 -3.88 14.55
CA LYS A 135 12.31 -4.90 15.59
C LYS A 135 11.56 -4.36 16.81
N ALA A 136 11.98 -3.21 17.35
CA ALA A 136 11.28 -2.60 18.48
C ALA A 136 9.84 -2.22 18.12
N ALA A 137 9.61 -1.71 16.90
CA ALA A 137 8.27 -1.42 16.41
C ALA A 137 7.38 -2.66 16.39
N TYR A 138 7.89 -3.79 15.90
CA TYR A 138 7.17 -5.06 15.92
C TYR A 138 6.87 -5.53 17.34
N GLU A 139 7.82 -5.43 18.28
CA GLU A 139 7.59 -5.78 19.70
C GLU A 139 6.46 -4.95 20.31
N TYR A 140 6.43 -3.64 20.06
CA TYR A 140 5.33 -2.78 20.53
C TYR A 140 3.99 -3.14 19.86
N TYR A 141 3.94 -3.29 18.54
CA TYR A 141 2.70 -3.61 17.84
C TYR A 141 2.17 -5.02 18.20
N SER A 142 3.04 -6.01 18.36
CA SER A 142 2.67 -7.36 18.80
C SER A 142 2.16 -7.36 20.25
N ARG A 143 2.77 -6.55 21.12
CA ARG A 143 2.25 -6.33 22.46
C ARG A 143 0.87 -5.70 22.43
N ALA A 144 0.66 -4.68 21.59
CA ALA A 144 -0.66 -4.06 21.42
C ALA A 144 -1.69 -5.10 20.96
N ASP A 145 -1.36 -5.93 19.97
CA ASP A 145 -2.23 -6.98 19.41
C ASP A 145 -2.67 -7.99 20.49
N SER A 146 -1.75 -8.40 21.37
CA SER A 146 -2.05 -9.33 22.47
C SER A 146 -3.05 -8.78 23.52
N ILE A 147 -3.21 -7.46 23.57
CA ILE A 147 -4.10 -6.76 24.49
C ILE A 147 -5.43 -6.38 23.79
N ASP A 148 -5.47 -6.40 22.45
CA ASP A 148 -6.33 -5.50 21.68
C ASP A 148 -7.81 -5.90 21.55
N PRO A 149 -8.73 -4.94 21.81
CA PRO A 149 -10.12 -4.91 21.35
C PRO A 149 -10.38 -4.38 19.91
N ASP A 150 -9.43 -3.74 19.22
CA ASP A 150 -9.53 -3.23 17.82
C ASP A 150 -8.42 -3.80 16.90
N ARG A 151 -8.43 -5.12 16.77
CA ARG A 151 -7.46 -5.95 16.04
C ARG A 151 -7.07 -5.41 14.66
N ILE A 152 -7.97 -4.79 13.91
CA ILE A 152 -7.72 -4.37 12.52
C ILE A 152 -6.67 -3.25 12.45
N ALA A 153 -6.74 -2.25 13.33
CA ALA A 153 -5.79 -1.13 13.30
C ALA A 153 -4.37 -1.60 13.62
N THR A 154 -4.24 -2.48 14.60
CA THR A 154 -2.96 -3.08 15.02
C THR A 154 -2.40 -4.03 13.97
N LEU A 155 -3.24 -4.85 13.32
CA LEU A 155 -2.82 -5.68 12.20
C LEU A 155 -2.25 -4.84 11.05
N PHE A 156 -2.86 -3.69 10.70
CA PHE A 156 -2.25 -2.81 9.69
C PHE A 156 -0.89 -2.25 10.10
N ALA A 157 -0.66 -2.00 11.39
CA ALA A 157 0.64 -1.58 11.90
C ALA A 157 1.68 -2.72 11.79
N LEU A 158 1.27 -3.96 12.08
CA LEU A 158 2.08 -5.16 11.88
C LEU A 158 2.43 -5.39 10.39
N VAL A 159 1.46 -5.24 9.49
CA VAL A 159 1.69 -5.29 8.04
C VAL A 159 2.71 -4.23 7.63
N LYS A 160 2.55 -3.00 8.11
CA LYS A 160 3.44 -1.88 7.80
C LYS A 160 4.88 -2.15 8.24
N VAL A 161 5.10 -2.65 9.46
CA VAL A 161 6.46 -2.95 9.96
C VAL A 161 7.09 -4.13 9.23
N LYS A 162 6.34 -5.21 8.97
CA LYS A 162 6.82 -6.38 8.23
C LYS A 162 7.16 -6.05 6.79
N THR A 163 6.35 -5.21 6.14
CA THR A 163 6.64 -4.69 4.78
C THR A 163 7.93 -3.88 4.76
N ALA A 164 8.16 -3.01 5.75
CA ALA A 164 9.36 -2.19 5.83
C ALA A 164 10.62 -3.01 6.16
N ALA A 165 10.46 -4.11 6.89
CA ALA A 165 11.51 -5.09 7.14
C ALA A 165 11.82 -6.00 5.92
N GLY A 166 11.05 -5.92 4.83
CA GLY A 166 11.17 -6.80 3.67
C GLY A 166 10.58 -8.20 3.87
N GLU A 167 9.90 -8.43 4.99
CA GLU A 167 9.27 -9.71 5.36
C GLU A 167 7.86 -9.79 4.75
N TYR A 168 7.79 -9.81 3.41
CA TYR A 168 6.52 -9.70 2.68
C TYR A 168 5.56 -10.87 2.92
N ALA A 169 6.08 -12.08 3.17
CA ALA A 169 5.25 -13.25 3.47
C ALA A 169 4.50 -13.11 4.80
N ASP A 170 5.18 -12.63 5.84
CA ASP A 170 4.58 -12.33 7.14
C ASP A 170 3.58 -11.18 7.04
N ALA A 171 3.93 -10.14 6.29
CA ALA A 171 3.02 -9.03 6.01
C ALA A 171 1.73 -9.52 5.32
N LEU A 172 1.85 -10.47 4.38
CA LEU A 172 0.72 -11.07 3.68
C LEU A 172 -0.19 -11.86 4.64
N ALA A 173 0.39 -12.61 5.58
CA ALA A 173 -0.37 -13.36 6.59
C ALA A 173 -1.22 -12.43 7.47
N TYR A 174 -0.65 -11.31 7.93
CA TYR A 174 -1.42 -10.32 8.69
C TYR A 174 -2.50 -9.63 7.86
N VAL A 175 -2.27 -9.36 6.58
CA VAL A 175 -3.33 -8.85 5.69
C VAL A 175 -4.45 -9.86 5.50
N ASP A 176 -4.11 -11.14 5.41
CA ASP A 176 -5.09 -12.22 5.26
C ASP A 176 -5.96 -12.36 6.51
N GLU A 177 -5.41 -12.22 7.73
CA GLU A 177 -6.23 -12.13 8.95
C GLU A 177 -7.24 -10.97 8.90
N ILE A 178 -6.85 -9.79 8.41
CA ILE A 178 -7.79 -8.65 8.27
C ILE A 178 -8.91 -8.99 7.28
N LEU A 179 -8.59 -9.72 6.22
CA LEU A 179 -9.54 -10.10 5.17
C LEU A 179 -10.46 -11.27 5.59
N ASP A 180 -10.01 -12.13 6.51
CA ASP A 180 -10.82 -13.17 7.12
C ASP A 180 -11.92 -12.57 8.00
N ASP A 181 -11.59 -11.51 8.77
CA ASP A 181 -12.58 -10.77 9.57
C ASP A 181 -13.52 -9.92 8.69
N ASN A 182 -12.98 -9.27 7.65
CA ASN A 182 -13.77 -8.47 6.72
C ASN A 182 -13.22 -8.54 5.30
N GLU A 183 -13.77 -9.46 4.51
CA GLU A 183 -13.43 -9.64 3.10
C GLU A 183 -13.64 -8.39 2.23
N GLY A 184 -14.46 -7.44 2.68
CA GLY A 184 -14.77 -6.18 2.02
C GLY A 184 -13.82 -5.04 2.34
N ASN A 185 -12.83 -5.24 3.22
CA ASN A 185 -11.91 -4.19 3.61
C ASN A 185 -11.01 -3.76 2.43
N MET A 186 -11.39 -2.65 1.78
CA MET A 186 -10.68 -2.12 0.61
C MET A 186 -9.22 -1.72 0.92
N ARG A 187 -8.93 -1.29 2.14
CA ARG A 187 -7.56 -0.96 2.56
C ARG A 187 -6.71 -2.23 2.61
N ALA A 188 -7.25 -3.32 3.16
CA ALA A 188 -6.57 -4.61 3.20
C ALA A 188 -6.39 -5.21 1.81
N LEU A 189 -7.42 -5.17 0.95
CA LEU A 189 -7.32 -5.63 -0.45
C LEU A 189 -6.24 -4.86 -1.24
N ASN A 190 -6.20 -3.53 -1.11
CA ASN A 190 -5.17 -2.71 -1.75
C ASN A 190 -3.77 -2.99 -1.18
N THR A 191 -3.67 -3.26 0.13
CA THR A 191 -2.39 -3.61 0.76
C THR A 191 -1.90 -4.97 0.27
N LYS A 192 -2.79 -5.98 0.21
CA LYS A 192 -2.51 -7.29 -0.37
C LYS A 192 -2.03 -7.18 -1.80
N ARG A 193 -2.69 -6.35 -2.61
CA ARG A 193 -2.32 -6.07 -4.00
C ARG A 193 -0.88 -5.55 -4.12
N ASN A 194 -0.51 -4.56 -3.32
CA ASN A 194 0.83 -3.97 -3.34
C ASN A 194 1.91 -4.97 -2.88
N LEU A 195 1.61 -5.81 -1.89
CA LEU A 195 2.50 -6.88 -1.44
C LEU A 195 2.72 -7.92 -2.55
N LEU A 196 1.65 -8.37 -3.21
CA LEU A 196 1.74 -9.32 -4.31
C LEU A 196 2.52 -8.76 -5.52
N ASP A 197 2.34 -7.47 -5.86
CA ASP A 197 3.15 -6.77 -6.88
C ASP A 197 4.63 -6.71 -6.48
N SER A 198 4.94 -6.48 -5.19
CA SER A 198 6.32 -6.44 -4.70
C SER A 198 7.00 -7.81 -4.67
N MET A 199 6.22 -8.89 -4.61
CA MET A 199 6.69 -10.28 -4.59
C MET A 199 6.67 -10.93 -5.98
N ASP A 200 6.31 -10.20 -7.04
CA ASP A 200 6.09 -10.73 -8.39
C ASP A 200 5.11 -11.94 -8.44
N ARG A 201 4.16 -12.00 -7.49
CA ARG A 201 3.14 -13.07 -7.41
C ARG A 201 1.96 -12.73 -8.33
N TRP A 202 2.21 -12.73 -9.63
CA TRP A 202 1.29 -12.23 -10.64
C TRP A 202 -0.02 -13.00 -10.76
N ASP A 203 -0.01 -14.32 -10.56
CA ASP A 203 -1.22 -15.15 -10.65
C ASP A 203 -2.24 -14.76 -9.56
N ASP A 204 -1.76 -14.74 -8.30
CA ASP A 204 -2.56 -14.30 -7.16
C ASP A 204 -3.02 -12.85 -7.31
N LEU A 205 -2.15 -11.98 -7.86
CA LEU A 205 -2.46 -10.57 -8.08
C LEU A 205 -3.58 -10.38 -9.11
N VAL A 206 -3.53 -11.11 -10.23
CA VAL A 206 -4.58 -11.09 -11.25
C VAL A 206 -5.91 -11.59 -10.68
N TYR A 207 -5.89 -12.66 -9.89
CA TYR A 207 -7.07 -13.18 -9.21
C TYR A 207 -7.67 -12.13 -8.24
N LEU A 208 -6.82 -11.54 -7.39
CA LEU A 208 -7.23 -10.51 -6.43
C LEU A 208 -7.78 -9.28 -7.14
N GLN A 209 -7.15 -8.82 -8.21
CA GLN A 209 -7.59 -7.64 -8.97
C GLN A 209 -8.99 -7.85 -9.56
N LYS A 210 -9.30 -9.06 -10.06
CA LYS A 210 -10.66 -9.42 -10.50
C LYS A 210 -11.66 -9.38 -9.34
N LYS A 211 -11.27 -9.78 -8.12
CA LYS A 211 -12.12 -9.65 -6.91
C LYS A 211 -12.34 -8.17 -6.53
N ILE A 212 -11.31 -7.33 -6.64
CA ILE A 212 -11.39 -5.89 -6.38
C ILE A 212 -12.37 -5.21 -7.33
N ILE A 213 -12.28 -5.47 -8.65
CA ILE A 213 -13.18 -4.90 -9.67
C ILE A 213 -14.65 -5.21 -9.34
N LYS A 214 -14.95 -6.45 -8.95
CA LYS A 214 -16.32 -6.87 -8.58
C LYS A 214 -16.87 -6.13 -7.35
N LYS A 215 -16.01 -5.66 -6.44
CA LYS A 215 -16.41 -4.94 -5.23
C LYS A 215 -16.57 -3.43 -5.45
N LYS A 216 -16.07 -2.88 -6.57
CA LYS A 216 -16.23 -1.46 -6.90
C LYS A 216 -17.68 -1.15 -7.28
N GLN A 217 -18.18 -0.03 -6.78
CA GLN A 217 -19.58 0.37 -6.94
C GLN A 217 -19.79 1.21 -8.20
N THR A 218 -18.87 2.13 -8.48
CA THR A 218 -18.99 3.05 -9.61
C THR A 218 -18.30 2.50 -10.86
N GLU A 219 -18.83 2.86 -12.04
CA GLU A 219 -18.26 2.41 -13.31
C GLU A 219 -16.87 3.02 -13.56
N ASN A 220 -16.65 4.27 -13.15
CA ASN A 220 -15.34 4.92 -13.23
C ASN A 220 -14.28 4.18 -12.39
N GLU A 221 -14.60 3.77 -11.16
CA GLU A 221 -13.67 2.97 -10.36
C GLU A 221 -13.38 1.62 -11.01
N LYS A 222 -14.40 0.95 -11.57
CA LYS A 222 -14.20 -0.31 -12.29
C LYS A 222 -13.29 -0.13 -13.49
N GLU A 223 -13.47 0.93 -14.28
CA GLU A 223 -12.62 1.24 -15.43
C GLU A 223 -11.16 1.44 -15.01
N GLN A 224 -10.92 2.18 -13.92
CA GLN A 224 -9.57 2.38 -13.38
C GLN A 224 -8.93 1.06 -12.92
N GLU A 225 -9.68 0.23 -12.20
CA GLU A 225 -9.20 -1.08 -11.76
C GLU A 225 -9.04 -2.07 -12.94
N GLN A 226 -9.82 -1.90 -14.01
CA GLN A 226 -9.69 -2.66 -15.25
C GLN A 226 -8.39 -2.31 -15.98
N LYS A 227 -8.01 -1.03 -16.05
CA LYS A 227 -6.72 -0.59 -16.60
C LYS A 227 -5.54 -1.21 -15.84
N ARG A 228 -5.61 -1.29 -14.51
CA ARG A 228 -4.58 -2.01 -13.72
C ARG A 228 -4.56 -3.51 -14.01
N LEU A 229 -5.72 -4.12 -14.23
CA LEU A 229 -5.81 -5.54 -14.59
C LEU A 229 -5.09 -5.83 -15.92
N VAL A 230 -5.19 -4.95 -16.91
CA VAL A 230 -4.43 -5.06 -18.18
C VAL A 230 -2.93 -5.17 -17.89
N GLY A 231 -2.39 -4.26 -17.07
CA GLY A 231 -0.99 -4.26 -16.65
C GLY A 231 -0.59 -5.55 -15.90
N TYR A 232 -1.34 -5.95 -14.87
CA TYR A 232 -1.00 -7.18 -14.12
C TYR A 232 -1.14 -8.45 -14.94
N GLN A 233 -2.10 -8.51 -15.87
CA GLN A 233 -2.25 -9.65 -16.78
C GLN A 233 -1.08 -9.73 -17.77
N TYR A 234 -0.54 -8.57 -18.20
CA TYR A 234 0.69 -8.51 -18.99
C TYR A 234 1.89 -9.02 -18.19
N GLU A 235 2.06 -8.59 -16.93
CA GLU A 235 3.15 -9.08 -16.08
C GLU A 235 3.09 -10.58 -15.84
N TYR A 236 1.89 -11.11 -15.59
CA TYR A 236 1.67 -12.55 -15.50
C TYR A 236 2.11 -13.28 -16.78
N GLY A 237 1.77 -12.73 -17.95
CA GLY A 237 2.20 -13.29 -19.23
C GLY A 237 3.71 -13.24 -19.44
N ARG A 238 4.34 -12.12 -19.09
CA ARG A 238 5.79 -11.92 -19.17
C ARG A 238 6.54 -12.89 -18.26
N HIS A 239 6.12 -13.02 -17.01
CA HIS A 239 6.70 -13.96 -16.05
C HIS A 239 6.53 -15.42 -16.49
N SER A 240 5.36 -15.77 -17.06
CA SER A 240 5.12 -17.10 -17.62
C SER A 240 6.04 -17.39 -18.80
N LEU A 241 6.27 -16.40 -19.68
CA LEU A 241 7.17 -16.51 -20.83
C LEU A 241 8.62 -16.70 -20.41
N GLU A 242 9.08 -15.94 -19.41
CA GLU A 242 10.42 -16.08 -18.83
C GLU A 242 10.62 -17.45 -18.17
N SER A 243 9.58 -17.98 -17.53
CA SER A 243 9.56 -19.32 -16.93
C SER A 243 9.43 -20.46 -17.95
N GLY A 244 9.25 -20.17 -19.23
CA GLY A 244 9.08 -21.15 -20.30
C GLY A 244 7.68 -21.76 -20.39
N GLU A 245 6.71 -21.27 -19.63
CA GLU A 245 5.31 -21.71 -19.65
C GLU A 245 4.55 -21.04 -20.81
N LEU A 246 4.90 -21.41 -22.04
CA LEU A 246 4.46 -20.74 -23.27
C LEU A 246 2.93 -20.70 -23.42
N GLU A 247 2.19 -21.76 -23.08
CA GLU A 247 0.73 -21.73 -23.21
C GLU A 247 0.07 -20.76 -22.20
N LYS A 248 0.64 -20.63 -20.99
CA LYS A 248 0.13 -19.66 -20.00
C LYS A 248 0.43 -18.24 -20.44
N ALA A 249 1.64 -17.98 -20.94
CA ALA A 249 2.02 -16.70 -21.51
C ALA A 249 1.10 -16.29 -22.67
N GLN A 250 0.86 -17.21 -23.62
CA GLN A 250 -0.02 -16.97 -24.76
C GLN A 250 -1.45 -16.59 -24.32
N LYS A 251 -2.01 -17.36 -23.38
CA LYS A 251 -3.36 -17.08 -22.83
C LYS A 251 -3.41 -15.74 -22.12
N ALA A 252 -2.37 -15.40 -21.36
CA ALA A 252 -2.28 -14.14 -20.64
C ALA A 252 -2.24 -12.95 -21.60
N PHE A 253 -1.36 -12.96 -22.61
CA PHE A 253 -1.28 -11.87 -23.58
C PHE A 253 -2.55 -11.75 -24.42
N ARG A 254 -3.19 -12.86 -24.82
CA ARG A 254 -4.52 -12.81 -25.47
C ARG A 254 -5.58 -12.20 -24.57
N ALA A 255 -5.53 -12.45 -23.26
CA ALA A 255 -6.44 -11.83 -22.31
C ALA A 255 -6.21 -10.31 -22.19
N VAL A 256 -4.95 -9.85 -22.24
CA VAL A 256 -4.60 -8.42 -22.32
C VAL A 256 -5.22 -7.80 -23.59
N LEU A 257 -4.99 -8.39 -24.75
CA LEU A 257 -5.46 -7.86 -26.04
C LEU A 257 -6.98 -7.89 -26.20
N LYS A 258 -7.69 -8.74 -25.45
CA LYS A 258 -9.15 -8.71 -25.39
C LYS A 258 -9.67 -7.47 -24.65
N LEU A 259 -8.89 -6.95 -23.69
CA LEU A 259 -9.24 -5.78 -22.90
C LEU A 259 -8.73 -4.49 -23.54
N ASP A 260 -7.52 -4.53 -24.08
CA ASP A 260 -6.87 -3.43 -24.78
C ASP A 260 -6.16 -3.98 -26.03
N GLY A 261 -6.84 -3.87 -27.17
CA GLY A 261 -6.36 -4.40 -28.45
C GLY A 261 -5.18 -3.63 -29.05
N ASN A 262 -4.81 -2.48 -28.50
CA ASN A 262 -3.68 -1.68 -28.98
C ASN A 262 -2.45 -1.78 -28.06
N PHE A 263 -2.52 -2.62 -27.03
CA PHE A 263 -1.47 -2.76 -26.03
C PHE A 263 -0.21 -3.41 -26.63
N VAL A 264 0.72 -2.57 -27.11
CA VAL A 264 1.91 -2.98 -27.87
C VAL A 264 2.72 -4.06 -27.14
N PRO A 265 2.99 -3.97 -25.82
CA PRO A 265 3.78 -4.97 -25.14
C PRO A 265 3.23 -6.39 -25.20
N ALA A 266 1.89 -6.55 -25.24
CA ALA A 266 1.28 -7.88 -25.33
C ALA A 266 1.37 -8.46 -26.75
N HIS A 267 1.32 -7.64 -27.79
CA HIS A 267 1.59 -8.09 -29.16
C HIS A 267 3.02 -8.60 -29.31
N LEU A 268 3.99 -7.87 -28.74
CA LEU A 268 5.40 -8.30 -28.73
C LEU A 268 5.57 -9.59 -27.92
N GLY A 269 4.90 -9.71 -26.78
CA GLY A 269 4.89 -10.93 -25.98
C GLY A 269 4.33 -12.14 -26.73
N LEU A 270 3.26 -11.98 -27.51
CA LEU A 270 2.72 -13.06 -28.36
C LEU A 270 3.66 -13.45 -29.49
N ALA A 271 4.27 -12.48 -30.15
CA ALA A 271 5.26 -12.77 -31.20
C ALA A 271 6.48 -13.50 -30.63
N GLU A 272 6.93 -13.14 -29.44
CA GLU A 272 8.01 -13.84 -28.74
C GLU A 272 7.61 -15.27 -28.34
N VAL A 273 6.36 -15.50 -27.91
CA VAL A 273 5.85 -16.86 -27.71
C VAL A 273 5.92 -17.66 -29.01
N MET A 274 5.40 -17.13 -30.12
CA MET A 274 5.42 -17.81 -31.42
C MET A 274 6.85 -18.11 -31.90
N TYR A 275 7.77 -17.17 -31.69
CA TYR A 275 9.19 -17.34 -31.99
C TYR A 275 9.82 -18.48 -31.18
N ARG A 276 9.52 -18.58 -29.88
CA ARG A 276 9.99 -19.67 -29.02
C ARG A 276 9.35 -21.03 -29.32
N GLU A 277 8.16 -21.03 -29.90
CA GLU A 277 7.50 -22.23 -30.44
C GLU A 277 8.04 -22.63 -31.83
N GLU A 278 9.12 -22.00 -32.30
CA GLU A 278 9.74 -22.19 -33.62
C GLU A 278 8.85 -21.77 -34.82
N ASN A 279 7.71 -21.13 -34.55
CA ASN A 279 6.78 -20.60 -35.56
C ASN A 279 7.16 -19.17 -35.98
N THR A 280 8.40 -19.00 -36.44
CA THR A 280 8.98 -17.67 -36.71
C THR A 280 8.25 -16.90 -37.81
N GLU A 281 7.83 -17.58 -38.89
CA GLU A 281 7.06 -16.94 -39.96
C GLU A 281 5.70 -16.43 -39.49
N ASP A 282 5.02 -17.17 -38.61
CA ASP A 282 3.76 -16.73 -38.03
C ASP A 282 3.96 -15.50 -37.14
N ALA A 283 5.05 -15.45 -36.37
CA ALA A 283 5.42 -14.28 -35.58
C ALA A 283 5.66 -13.04 -36.47
N ILE A 284 6.38 -13.21 -37.58
CA ILE A 284 6.65 -12.14 -38.56
C ILE A 284 5.35 -11.66 -39.21
N ASN A 285 4.54 -12.58 -39.74
CA ASN A 285 3.23 -12.27 -40.35
C ASN A 285 2.33 -11.51 -39.36
N TYR A 286 2.32 -11.95 -38.11
CA TYR A 286 1.56 -11.31 -37.05
C TYR A 286 2.04 -9.89 -36.78
N LEU A 287 3.34 -9.68 -36.55
CA LEU A 287 3.89 -8.35 -36.29
C LEU A 287 3.78 -7.42 -37.50
N GLU A 288 3.89 -7.91 -38.73
CA GLU A 288 3.66 -7.12 -39.95
C GLU A 288 2.21 -6.62 -39.99
N ASN A 289 1.23 -7.47 -39.65
CA ASN A 289 -0.17 -7.07 -39.55
C ASN A 289 -0.41 -6.03 -38.45
N ILE A 290 0.17 -6.23 -37.26
CA ILE A 290 0.04 -5.29 -36.14
C ILE A 290 0.73 -3.95 -36.46
N TYR A 291 1.89 -3.98 -37.12
CA TYR A 291 2.55 -2.76 -37.58
C TYR A 291 1.67 -1.99 -38.58
N GLY A 292 1.07 -2.68 -39.56
CA GLY A 292 0.15 -2.05 -40.51
C GLY A 292 -1.07 -1.37 -39.87
N GLN A 293 -1.49 -1.81 -38.68
CA GLN A 293 -2.61 -1.21 -37.94
C GLN A 293 -2.18 -0.08 -37.02
N THR A 294 -1.01 -0.20 -36.38
CA THR A 294 -0.58 0.68 -35.28
C THR A 294 0.46 1.72 -35.71
N LEU A 295 1.20 1.45 -36.80
CA LEU A 295 2.41 2.16 -37.22
C LEU A 295 3.43 2.36 -36.09
N SER A 296 3.41 1.47 -35.09
CA SER A 296 4.28 1.56 -33.93
C SER A 296 5.73 1.27 -34.31
N LEU A 297 6.61 2.24 -34.08
CA LEU A 297 8.04 2.07 -34.33
C LEU A 297 8.65 0.96 -33.47
N ILE A 298 8.08 0.68 -32.29
CA ILE A 298 8.55 -0.41 -31.42
C ILE A 298 8.24 -1.76 -32.06
N VAL A 299 7.04 -1.92 -32.64
CA VAL A 299 6.67 -3.11 -33.40
C VAL A 299 7.58 -3.27 -34.61
N LEU A 300 7.83 -2.18 -35.34
CA LEU A 300 8.74 -2.18 -36.49
C LEU A 300 10.16 -2.60 -36.11
N ALA A 301 10.70 -2.09 -35.00
CA ALA A 301 12.03 -2.47 -34.53
C ALA A 301 12.12 -3.97 -34.18
N ARG A 302 11.09 -4.53 -33.54
CA ARG A 302 11.08 -5.97 -33.25
C ARG A 302 10.92 -6.82 -34.52
N LEU A 303 10.14 -6.35 -35.49
CA LEU A 303 9.99 -6.98 -36.78
C LEU A 303 11.29 -6.94 -37.60
N GLU A 304 12.02 -5.83 -37.55
CA GLU A 304 13.36 -5.70 -38.13
C GLU A 304 14.32 -6.75 -37.54
N ASP A 305 14.39 -6.87 -36.20
CA ASP A 305 15.25 -7.86 -35.54
C ASP A 305 14.98 -9.28 -36.05
N LEU A 306 13.70 -9.67 -36.14
CA LEU A 306 13.29 -10.99 -36.61
C LEU A 306 13.61 -11.22 -38.09
N LEU A 307 13.26 -10.28 -38.98
CA LEU A 307 13.50 -10.41 -40.41
C LEU A 307 15.00 -10.44 -40.76
N ILE A 308 15.82 -9.69 -40.02
CA ILE A 308 17.27 -9.73 -40.18
C ILE A 308 17.83 -11.07 -39.68
N ALA A 309 17.33 -11.58 -38.56
CA ALA A 309 17.76 -12.87 -38.03
C ALA A 309 17.38 -14.04 -38.94
N THR A 310 16.23 -14.00 -39.60
CA THR A 310 15.79 -15.02 -40.55
C THR A 310 16.39 -14.87 -41.95
N GLY A 311 17.06 -13.75 -42.23
CA GLY A 311 17.68 -13.51 -43.53
C GLY A 311 16.69 -13.07 -44.62
N GLU A 312 15.59 -12.40 -44.25
CA GLU A 312 14.59 -11.84 -45.17
C GLU A 312 14.62 -10.29 -45.29
N PRO A 313 15.77 -9.64 -45.57
CA PRO A 313 15.85 -8.19 -45.61
C PRO A 313 15.00 -7.55 -46.71
N SER A 314 14.74 -8.26 -47.81
CA SER A 314 13.91 -7.78 -48.92
C SER A 314 12.47 -7.47 -48.48
N ARG A 315 11.94 -8.28 -47.55
CA ARG A 315 10.61 -8.08 -46.99
C ARG A 315 10.57 -6.83 -46.10
N LEU A 316 11.60 -6.65 -45.28
CA LEU A 316 11.78 -5.45 -44.46
C LEU A 316 11.89 -4.17 -45.31
N ILE A 317 12.67 -4.20 -46.40
CA ILE A 317 12.78 -3.07 -47.33
C ILE A 317 11.41 -2.72 -47.90
N ARG A 318 10.60 -3.72 -48.29
CA ARG A 318 9.24 -3.49 -48.79
C ARG A 318 8.35 -2.82 -47.74
N ILE A 319 8.42 -3.26 -46.48
CA ILE A 319 7.68 -2.65 -45.38
C ILE A 319 8.05 -1.17 -45.24
N TYR A 320 9.34 -0.84 -45.16
CA TYR A 320 9.77 0.56 -45.11
C TYR A 320 9.31 1.39 -46.30
N LYS A 321 9.44 0.86 -47.53
CA LYS A 321 9.02 1.55 -48.75
C LYS A 321 7.52 1.83 -48.76
N ASN A 322 6.70 0.87 -48.31
CA ASN A 322 5.26 1.06 -48.22
C ASN A 322 4.92 2.14 -47.18
N SER A 323 5.53 2.10 -46.00
CA SER A 323 5.30 3.11 -44.96
C SER A 323 5.75 4.51 -45.38
N LEU A 324 6.84 4.61 -46.16
CA LEU A 324 7.30 5.88 -46.73
C LEU A 324 6.45 6.35 -47.92
N ALA A 325 5.74 5.45 -48.62
CA ALA A 325 4.79 5.86 -49.64
C ALA A 325 3.57 6.56 -48.99
N ASP A 326 3.17 6.11 -47.80
CA ASP A 326 2.09 6.73 -47.03
C ASP A 326 2.55 8.01 -46.31
N GLU A 327 3.77 8.04 -45.77
CA GLU A 327 4.37 9.21 -45.11
C GLU A 327 5.76 9.59 -45.69
N PRO A 328 5.81 10.24 -46.88
CA PRO A 328 7.08 10.53 -47.56
C PRO A 328 8.01 11.49 -46.81
N SER A 329 7.51 12.26 -45.85
CA SER A 329 8.30 13.22 -45.05
C SER A 329 8.82 12.62 -43.73
N ASN A 330 8.60 11.33 -43.46
CA ASN A 330 8.99 10.70 -42.21
C ASN A 330 10.51 10.43 -42.16
N ASN A 331 11.25 11.43 -41.67
CA ASN A 331 12.71 11.40 -41.53
C ASN A 331 13.25 10.25 -40.66
N THR A 332 12.45 9.76 -39.71
CA THR A 332 12.83 8.59 -38.89
C THR A 332 12.85 7.32 -39.73
N LEU A 333 11.80 7.09 -40.52
CA LEU A 333 11.71 5.91 -41.38
C LEU A 333 12.76 5.95 -42.49
N LYS A 334 13.05 7.13 -43.06
CA LYS A 334 14.16 7.32 -44.01
C LYS A 334 15.51 6.99 -43.38
N LEU A 335 15.77 7.43 -42.15
CA LEU A 335 16.99 7.08 -41.41
C LEU A 335 17.11 5.57 -41.21
N PHE A 336 16.04 4.89 -40.81
CA PHE A 336 16.06 3.45 -40.56
C PHE A 336 16.28 2.67 -41.87
N LEU A 337 15.59 3.06 -42.94
CA LEU A 337 15.81 2.47 -44.26
C LEU A 337 17.24 2.71 -44.78
N GLY A 338 17.78 3.92 -44.63
CA GLY A 338 19.16 4.21 -45.02
C GLY A 338 20.19 3.43 -44.20
N LYS A 339 19.95 3.25 -42.89
CA LYS A 339 20.76 2.36 -42.03
C LYS A 339 20.71 0.90 -42.52
N LEU A 340 19.52 0.42 -42.88
CA LEU A 340 19.34 -0.93 -43.42
C LEU A 340 20.09 -1.09 -44.75
N TYR A 341 19.93 -0.18 -45.70
CA TYR A 341 20.66 -0.23 -46.97
C TYR A 341 22.18 -0.19 -46.77
N HIS A 342 22.68 0.66 -45.89
CA HIS A 342 24.10 0.68 -45.55
C HIS A 342 24.59 -0.66 -44.98
N ARG A 343 23.79 -1.30 -44.10
CA ARG A 343 24.09 -2.62 -43.53
C ARG A 343 24.10 -3.72 -44.59
N LEU A 344 23.23 -3.64 -45.60
CA LEU A 344 23.11 -4.58 -46.71
C LEU A 344 24.06 -4.27 -47.89
N GLU A 345 24.96 -3.29 -47.73
CA GLU A 345 25.90 -2.81 -48.76
C GLU A 345 25.23 -2.24 -50.03
N MET A 346 23.96 -1.84 -49.93
CA MET A 346 23.23 -1.10 -50.96
C MET A 346 23.60 0.39 -50.87
N LEU A 347 24.85 0.71 -51.21
CA LEU A 347 25.46 2.01 -50.90
C LEU A 347 24.81 3.20 -51.64
N ASP A 348 24.39 3.00 -52.89
CA ASP A 348 23.76 4.07 -53.67
C ASP A 348 22.33 4.36 -53.19
N ASP A 349 21.52 3.33 -52.92
CA ASP A 349 20.19 3.48 -52.32
C ASP A 349 20.26 4.12 -50.92
N ALA A 350 21.29 3.78 -50.14
CA ALA A 350 21.54 4.38 -48.83
C ALA A 350 21.83 5.88 -48.94
N ILE A 351 22.63 6.30 -49.92
CA ILE A 351 22.93 7.73 -50.16
C ILE A 351 21.65 8.46 -50.56
N GLU A 352 20.91 7.94 -51.54
CA GLU A 352 19.70 8.58 -52.08
C GLU A 352 18.67 8.84 -50.97
N ILE A 353 18.38 7.85 -50.13
CA ILE A 353 17.37 8.01 -49.08
C ILE A 353 17.84 8.91 -47.93
N LEU A 354 19.14 8.92 -47.62
CA LEU A 354 19.70 9.72 -46.52
C LEU A 354 19.90 11.19 -46.92
N GLU A 355 20.15 11.49 -48.20
CA GLU A 355 20.19 12.85 -48.74
C GLU A 355 18.82 13.54 -48.65
N ASP A 356 17.74 12.78 -48.72
CA ASP A 356 16.35 13.26 -48.62
C ASP A 356 15.86 13.46 -47.17
N VAL A 357 16.75 13.30 -46.17
CA VAL A 357 16.43 13.57 -44.76
C VAL A 357 16.75 15.01 -44.39
N ASP A 358 15.71 15.84 -44.31
CA ASP A 358 15.83 17.23 -43.87
C ASP A 358 15.53 17.35 -42.36
N SER A 359 16.48 16.91 -41.52
CA SER A 359 16.38 17.06 -40.06
C SER A 359 17.71 17.29 -39.37
N ALA A 360 17.90 18.49 -38.82
CA ALA A 360 19.11 18.88 -38.08
C ALA A 360 19.43 17.98 -36.88
N ALA A 361 18.41 17.38 -36.26
CA ALA A 361 18.59 16.55 -35.08
C ALA A 361 19.00 15.10 -35.39
N ILE A 362 18.72 14.59 -36.60
CA ILE A 362 19.20 13.29 -37.09
C ILE A 362 20.52 13.44 -37.87
N TYR A 363 20.79 14.64 -38.38
CA TYR A 363 21.95 14.96 -39.23
C TYR A 363 23.30 14.39 -38.77
N PRO A 364 23.71 14.43 -37.49
CA PRO A 364 24.99 13.83 -37.08
C PRO A 364 25.07 12.31 -37.30
N GLU A 365 23.96 11.59 -37.09
CA GLU A 365 23.93 10.15 -37.34
C GLU A 365 23.99 9.85 -38.84
N ILE A 366 23.32 10.66 -39.67
CA ILE A 366 23.38 10.57 -41.13
C ILE A 366 24.80 10.84 -41.62
N ALA A 367 25.41 11.95 -41.19
CA ALA A 367 26.77 12.34 -41.57
C ALA A 367 27.79 11.23 -41.23
N LYS A 368 27.63 10.57 -40.08
CA LYS A 368 28.44 9.39 -39.72
C LYS A 368 28.23 8.22 -40.68
N ILE A 369 26.99 7.91 -41.04
CA ILE A 369 26.68 6.81 -41.98
C ILE A 369 27.20 7.16 -43.39
N MET A 370 26.92 8.36 -43.88
CA MET A 370 27.37 8.86 -45.19
C MET A 370 28.91 8.88 -45.29
N GLY A 371 29.59 9.33 -44.25
CA GLY A 371 31.05 9.26 -44.16
C GLY A 371 31.57 7.82 -44.29
N ASN A 372 30.96 6.87 -43.58
CA ASN A 372 31.30 5.45 -43.68
C ASN A 372 31.01 4.88 -45.09
N ILE A 373 29.90 5.26 -45.72
CA ILE A 373 29.57 4.87 -47.09
C ILE A 373 30.66 5.37 -48.05
N TYR A 374 31.06 6.64 -47.96
CA TYR A 374 32.12 7.19 -48.83
C TYR A 374 33.48 6.54 -48.58
N LEU A 375 33.82 6.17 -47.34
CA LEU A 375 35.00 5.36 -47.06
C LEU A 375 34.94 4.00 -47.78
N LYS A 376 33.80 3.29 -47.71
CA LYS A 376 33.61 2.03 -48.46
C LYS A 376 33.75 2.22 -49.97
N ARG A 377 33.32 3.37 -50.50
CA ARG A 377 33.48 3.75 -51.92
C ARG A 377 34.87 4.27 -52.28
N LYS A 378 35.84 4.28 -51.35
CA LYS A 378 37.20 4.81 -51.54
C LYS A 378 37.22 6.29 -51.93
N GLN A 379 36.30 7.09 -51.37
CA GLN A 379 36.21 8.55 -51.53
C GLN A 379 36.54 9.24 -50.20
N PRO A 380 37.80 9.23 -49.75
CA PRO A 380 38.18 9.72 -48.42
C PRO A 380 37.95 11.23 -48.24
N GLU A 381 38.03 12.02 -49.31
CA GLU A 381 37.79 13.47 -49.26
C GLU A 381 36.34 13.78 -48.89
N LYS A 382 35.38 13.11 -49.55
CA LYS A 382 33.95 13.24 -49.24
C LYS A 382 33.61 12.66 -47.88
N ALA A 383 34.22 11.53 -47.53
CA ALA A 383 34.05 10.98 -46.19
C ALA A 383 34.50 11.96 -45.10
N ALA A 384 35.66 12.61 -45.27
CA ALA A 384 36.17 13.61 -44.34
C ALA A 384 35.28 14.86 -44.29
N GLU A 385 34.63 15.24 -45.39
CA GLU A 385 33.64 16.32 -45.41
C GLU A 385 32.39 15.94 -44.60
N GLU A 386 31.84 14.74 -44.79
CA GLU A 386 30.70 14.26 -44.02
C GLU A 386 31.02 14.15 -42.53
N PHE A 387 32.16 13.56 -42.17
CA PHE A 387 32.54 13.48 -40.76
C PHE A 387 32.72 14.86 -40.12
N ARG A 388 33.27 15.85 -40.83
CA ARG A 388 33.41 17.22 -40.33
C ARG A 388 32.06 17.82 -39.92
N LYS A 389 30.98 17.50 -40.65
CA LYS A 389 29.61 17.94 -40.29
C LYS A 389 29.11 17.36 -38.96
N ALA A 390 29.64 16.22 -38.51
CA ALA A 390 29.29 15.58 -37.25
C ALA A 390 30.21 15.96 -36.06
N VAL A 391 31.43 16.47 -36.33
CA VAL A 391 32.50 16.69 -35.32
C VAL A 391 32.17 17.82 -34.33
N ASP A 392 31.43 18.85 -34.74
CA ASP A 392 31.11 19.99 -33.88
C ASP A 392 29.93 19.73 -32.91
N MET A 393 29.36 18.52 -32.89
CA MET A 393 28.18 18.21 -32.09
C MET A 393 28.52 17.58 -30.73
N LYS A 394 28.02 18.22 -29.66
CA LYS A 394 28.30 17.86 -28.27
C LYS A 394 27.53 16.64 -27.74
N THR A 395 26.56 16.12 -28.48
CA THR A 395 25.69 15.01 -28.06
C THR A 395 25.77 13.87 -29.04
N ALA A 396 26.22 12.70 -28.57
CA ALA A 396 26.16 11.45 -29.34
C ALA A 396 24.69 11.09 -29.60
N PHE A 397 24.34 10.80 -30.86
CA PHE A 397 23.03 10.26 -31.19
C PHE A 397 22.89 8.86 -30.57
N ARG A 398 21.99 8.75 -29.60
CA ARG A 398 21.48 7.48 -29.09
C ARG A 398 19.98 7.49 -29.40
N MET A 399 19.40 6.32 -29.66
CA MET A 399 17.95 6.16 -29.68
C MET A 399 17.52 5.47 -28.38
N PRO A 400 17.64 6.14 -27.22
CA PRO A 400 17.12 5.57 -26.00
C PRO A 400 15.60 5.51 -26.13
N TYR A 401 15.01 4.69 -25.28
CA TYR A 401 13.59 4.76 -25.02
C TYR A 401 13.31 5.76 -23.91
N CYS A 402 12.14 6.37 -23.96
CA CYS A 402 11.65 7.22 -22.90
C CYS A 402 10.20 6.87 -22.55
N CYS A 403 9.89 6.93 -21.26
CA CYS A 403 8.54 6.80 -20.75
C CYS A 403 7.75 8.09 -20.99
N SER A 404 6.66 8.00 -21.77
CA SER A 404 5.76 9.14 -22.05
C SER A 404 5.00 9.65 -20.83
N ASN A 405 4.99 8.91 -19.71
CA ASN A 405 4.30 9.29 -18.48
C ASN A 405 5.19 10.06 -17.50
N CYS A 406 6.45 9.62 -17.29
CA CYS A 406 7.35 10.22 -16.29
C CYS A 406 8.68 10.75 -16.85
N GLY A 407 8.95 10.58 -18.15
CA GLY A 407 10.19 11.05 -18.77
C GLY A 407 11.42 10.19 -18.46
N PHE A 408 11.26 9.03 -17.82
CA PHE A 408 12.39 8.13 -17.53
C PHE A 408 13.03 7.61 -18.82
N PHE A 409 14.35 7.74 -18.93
CA PHE A 409 15.15 7.27 -20.06
C PHE A 409 15.74 5.87 -19.79
N SER A 410 15.71 5.02 -20.80
CA SER A 410 16.33 3.69 -20.78
C SER A 410 17.01 3.37 -22.10
N VAL A 411 18.07 2.57 -22.06
CA VAL A 411 18.69 2.02 -23.28
C VAL A 411 17.89 0.83 -23.78
N ASP A 412 17.37 0.02 -22.86
CA ASP A 412 16.57 -1.16 -23.17
C ASP A 412 15.08 -0.83 -23.09
N TRP A 413 14.30 -1.45 -23.98
CA TRP A 413 12.85 -1.32 -23.95
C TRP A 413 12.24 -2.23 -22.87
N SER A 414 11.18 -1.76 -22.22
CA SER A 414 10.37 -2.54 -21.29
C SER A 414 8.89 -2.19 -21.46
N GLY A 415 8.02 -3.20 -21.36
CA GLY A 415 6.57 -2.99 -21.36
C GLY A 415 6.02 -2.30 -20.11
N ARG A 416 6.79 -2.26 -19.01
CA ARG A 416 6.47 -1.54 -17.74
C ARG A 416 7.61 -0.61 -17.37
N CYS A 417 7.28 0.65 -17.06
CA CYS A 417 8.26 1.64 -16.66
C CYS A 417 8.92 1.28 -15.33
N PRO A 418 10.25 1.17 -15.25
CA PRO A 418 10.94 0.90 -13.99
C PRO A 418 10.69 1.99 -12.94
N SER A 419 10.54 3.24 -13.38
CA SER A 419 10.38 4.43 -12.54
C SER A 419 8.94 4.64 -12.07
N CYS A 420 7.98 4.85 -12.99
CA CYS A 420 6.59 5.16 -12.62
C CYS A 420 5.66 3.95 -12.59
N LYS A 421 6.15 2.75 -12.94
CA LYS A 421 5.38 1.49 -12.95
C LYS A 421 4.18 1.42 -13.91
N GLU A 422 3.96 2.44 -14.74
CA GLU A 422 2.97 2.45 -15.81
C GLU A 422 3.39 1.58 -16.99
N TRP A 423 2.38 1.00 -17.66
CA TRP A 423 2.56 0.10 -18.80
C TRP A 423 2.34 0.80 -20.13
N ASP A 424 2.94 0.26 -21.20
CA ASP A 424 2.77 0.75 -22.57
C ASP A 424 3.05 2.26 -22.73
N THR A 425 4.07 2.73 -22.02
CA THR A 425 4.47 4.15 -22.00
C THR A 425 5.80 4.40 -22.71
N PHE A 426 6.59 3.36 -22.99
CA PHE A 426 7.90 3.53 -23.62
C PHE A 426 7.73 3.83 -25.10
N ARG A 427 8.47 4.82 -25.58
CA ARG A 427 8.57 5.20 -27.00
C ARG A 427 10.03 5.46 -27.31
N PHE A 428 10.41 5.40 -28.58
CA PHE A 428 11.73 5.89 -28.98
C PHE A 428 11.82 7.39 -28.70
N ASP A 429 12.84 7.82 -27.95
CA ASP A 429 13.15 9.24 -27.80
C ASP A 429 13.96 9.70 -29.01
N ILE A 430 13.22 9.92 -30.09
CA ILE A 430 13.76 10.54 -31.29
C ILE A 430 13.62 12.05 -31.08
N PHE A 431 14.68 12.80 -31.34
CA PHE A 431 14.69 14.28 -31.27
C PHE A 431 14.63 14.92 -29.86
N ALA A 432 14.98 14.19 -28.78
CA ALA A 432 14.76 14.67 -27.41
C ALA A 432 13.29 15.13 -27.21
N SER A 433 12.37 14.38 -27.83
CA SER A 433 10.93 14.66 -27.82
C SER A 433 10.32 14.39 -26.44
N CYS A 434 11.00 13.57 -25.63
CA CYS A 434 10.72 13.47 -24.21
C CYS A 434 11.20 14.70 -23.43
N LYS A 435 10.47 15.81 -23.58
CA LYS A 435 10.62 16.99 -22.72
C LYS A 435 9.68 16.90 -21.53
N PHE A 436 10.21 16.56 -20.36
CA PHE A 436 9.64 17.02 -19.10
C PHE A 436 10.69 17.80 -18.31
N ARG A 437 10.23 18.93 -17.76
CA ARG A 437 11.00 19.96 -17.07
C ARG A 437 11.90 19.35 -16.00
N LYS A 438 13.18 19.77 -16.00
CA LYS A 438 13.90 19.92 -14.74
C LYS A 438 13.10 20.96 -13.94
N ASP A 439 12.36 20.52 -12.95
CA ASP A 439 12.00 21.39 -11.83
C ASP A 439 13.27 21.74 -11.04
#